data_AF-A0AAW2HM80-F1
#
_entry.id   AF-A0AAW2HM80-F1
#
_cell.length_a   1.000
_cell.length_b   1.000
_cell.length_c   1.000
_cell.angle_alpha   90.00
_cell.angle_beta   90.00
_cell.angle_gamma   90.00
#
_symmetry.space_group_name_H-M   'P 1'
#
loop_
_entity.id
_entity.type
_entity.pdbx_description
1 polymer ?
#
loop_
_entity_poly.entity_id
_entity_poly.type
_entity_poly.pdbx_seq_one_letter_code
_entity_poly.pdbx_strand_id
1 'polypeptide(L)'
;MQTIGELDPKDRIKKENHNVIERKRRWVINDRIKELGELLPKTNDPHYDVVRDNRQNKGNILKSSVDYIKVLKNDIQKLKQIERDNKQLQAENRKLLLRIQELERQAKENGLPVKDSTWKVVNPETLFNSILKNDWDTQHSHIKSEKNYTHCELMEQDIMEKDIMC
;
A
#
# COMPACT_ATOMS: atom_id res chain seq x y z
N MET A 1 -57.57 12.01 -36.06
CA MET A 1 -56.76 11.28 -35.06
C MET A 1 -56.23 10.04 -35.76
N GLN A 2 -54.91 9.96 -36.03
CA GLN A 2 -54.30 8.78 -36.64
C GLN A 2 -54.28 7.65 -35.61
N THR A 3 -54.90 6.53 -35.95
CA THR A 3 -54.85 5.26 -35.23
C THR A 3 -53.40 4.83 -35.11
N ILE A 4 -52.90 4.74 -33.88
CA ILE A 4 -51.59 4.16 -33.57
C ILE A 4 -51.64 2.73 -34.09
N GLY A 5 -50.85 2.44 -35.13
CA GLY A 5 -50.77 1.11 -35.73
C GLY A 5 -50.52 0.07 -34.64
N GLU A 6 -51.51 -0.79 -34.43
CA GLU A 6 -51.48 -1.86 -33.46
C GLU A 6 -50.41 -2.87 -33.90
N LEU A 7 -49.23 -2.83 -33.26
CA LEU A 7 -48.16 -3.79 -33.53
C LEU A 7 -48.69 -5.20 -33.31
N ASP A 8 -48.49 -6.10 -34.28
CA ASP A 8 -48.80 -7.53 -34.18
C ASP A 8 -48.36 -8.04 -32.79
N PRO A 9 -49.23 -8.73 -32.03
CA PRO A 9 -48.89 -9.33 -30.74
C PRO A 9 -47.54 -10.05 -30.72
N LYS A 10 -47.13 -10.67 -31.83
CA LYS A 10 -45.82 -11.33 -31.98
C LYS A 10 -44.65 -10.34 -31.96
N ASP A 11 -44.79 -9.19 -32.58
CA ASP A 11 -43.73 -8.16 -32.62
C ASP A 11 -43.60 -7.41 -31.31
N ARG A 12 -44.70 -7.29 -30.55
CA ARG A 12 -44.67 -6.78 -29.17
C ARG A 12 -43.86 -7.70 -28.24
N ILE A 13 -44.04 -9.02 -28.36
CA ILE A 13 -43.28 -10.01 -27.57
C ILE A 13 -41.78 -9.93 -27.91
N LYS A 14 -41.42 -9.86 -29.21
CA LYS A 14 -40.03 -9.70 -29.62
C LYS A 14 -39.40 -8.44 -29.04
N LYS A 15 -40.12 -7.31 -29.07
CA LYS A 15 -39.66 -6.04 -28.49
C LYS A 15 -39.45 -6.14 -26.98
N GLU A 16 -40.35 -6.80 -26.27
CA GLU A 16 -40.21 -6.97 -24.81
C GLU A 16 -39.05 -7.90 -24.45
N ASN A 17 -38.90 -9.02 -25.17
CA ASN A 17 -37.74 -9.91 -25.01
C ASN A 17 -36.43 -9.16 -25.26
N HIS A 18 -36.37 -8.32 -26.30
CA HIS A 18 -35.23 -7.46 -26.57
C HIS A 18 -34.97 -6.48 -25.41
N ASN A 19 -36.01 -5.84 -24.86
CA ASN A 19 -35.87 -4.91 -23.73
C ASN A 19 -35.33 -5.59 -22.47
N VAL A 20 -35.77 -6.81 -22.18
CA VAL A 20 -35.29 -7.60 -21.04
C VAL A 20 -33.80 -7.91 -21.18
N ILE A 21 -33.38 -8.36 -22.37
CA ILE A 21 -31.98 -8.68 -22.66
C ILE A 21 -31.11 -7.41 -22.57
N GLU A 22 -31.56 -6.31 -23.15
CA GLU A 22 -30.89 -5.01 -23.08
C GLU A 22 -30.72 -4.53 -21.65
N ARG A 23 -31.78 -4.61 -20.83
CA ARG A 23 -31.75 -4.22 -19.42
C ARG A 23 -30.74 -5.07 -18.65
N LYS A 24 -30.72 -6.38 -18.89
CA LYS A 24 -29.75 -7.30 -18.27
C LYS A 24 -28.31 -6.93 -18.68
N ARG A 25 -28.05 -6.65 -19.95
CA ARG A 25 -26.71 -6.21 -20.40
C ARG A 25 -26.28 -4.91 -19.72
N ARG A 26 -27.16 -3.90 -19.68
CA ARG A 26 -26.89 -2.62 -19.02
C ARG A 26 -26.58 -2.79 -17.54
N TRP A 27 -27.32 -3.68 -16.87
CA TRP A 27 -27.07 -4.02 -15.47
C TRP A 27 -25.66 -4.60 -15.28
N VAL A 28 -25.27 -5.61 -16.06
CA VAL A 28 -23.93 -6.22 -15.98
C VAL A 28 -22.83 -5.18 -16.18
N ILE A 29 -22.95 -4.30 -17.18
CA ILE A 29 -21.94 -3.27 -17.44
C ILE A 29 -21.82 -2.30 -16.26
N ASN A 30 -22.95 -1.83 -15.72
CA ASN A 30 -22.94 -0.91 -14.59
C ASN A 30 -22.32 -1.54 -13.34
N ASP A 31 -22.59 -2.82 -13.13
CA ASP A 31 -22.05 -3.58 -12.00
C ASP A 31 -20.52 -3.69 -12.10
N ARG A 32 -19.98 -4.04 -13.27
CA ARG A 32 -18.52 -4.07 -13.49
C ARG A 32 -17.87 -2.71 -13.32
N ILE A 33 -18.52 -1.63 -13.75
CA ILE A 33 -18.00 -0.29 -13.52
C ILE A 33 -17.98 0.04 -12.01
N LYS A 34 -18.99 -0.40 -11.25
CA LYS A 34 -19.01 -0.19 -9.80
C LYS A 34 -17.90 -0.98 -9.10
N GLU A 35 -17.74 -2.26 -9.44
CA GLU A 35 -16.68 -3.14 -8.94
C GLU A 35 -15.29 -2.54 -9.21
N LEU A 36 -15.05 -2.03 -10.43
CA LEU A 36 -13.82 -1.32 -10.76
C LEU A 36 -13.57 -0.12 -9.84
N GLY A 37 -14.62 0.64 -9.51
CA GLY A 37 -14.52 1.77 -8.58
C GLY A 37 -14.16 1.36 -7.15
N GLU A 38 -14.53 0.16 -6.72
CA GLU A 38 -14.20 -0.40 -5.39
C GLU A 38 -12.74 -0.88 -5.30
N LEU A 39 -12.15 -1.27 -6.43
CA LEU A 39 -10.75 -1.69 -6.53
C LEU A 39 -9.74 -0.53 -6.67
N LEU A 40 -10.22 0.71 -6.84
CA LEU A 40 -9.34 1.88 -6.94
C LEU A 40 -8.79 2.32 -5.56
N PRO A 41 -7.53 2.79 -5.50
CA PRO A 41 -6.93 3.33 -4.28
C PRO A 41 -7.76 4.45 -3.64
N LYS A 42 -7.86 4.42 -2.30
CA LYS A 42 -8.54 5.42 -1.47
C LYS A 42 -7.53 6.40 -0.86
N THR A 43 -8.01 7.41 -0.13
CA THR A 43 -7.20 8.55 0.37
C THR A 43 -5.93 8.18 1.14
N ASN A 44 -5.86 6.99 1.72
CA ASN A 44 -4.71 6.53 2.51
C ASN A 44 -3.87 5.47 1.78
N ASP A 45 -4.24 5.10 0.56
CA ASP A 45 -3.55 4.05 -0.20
C ASP A 45 -2.42 4.64 -1.04
N PRO A 46 -1.33 3.87 -1.26
CA PRO A 46 -0.33 4.21 -2.26
C PRO A 46 -0.98 4.46 -3.63
N HIS A 47 -0.46 5.44 -4.38
CA HIS A 47 -0.94 5.82 -5.72
C HIS A 47 -2.34 6.47 -5.75
N TYR A 48 -2.86 6.94 -4.61
CA TYR A 48 -4.11 7.71 -4.55
C TYR A 48 -4.08 8.97 -5.43
N ASP A 49 -2.93 9.62 -5.53
CA ASP A 49 -2.69 10.80 -6.37
C ASP A 49 -3.01 10.55 -7.85
N VAL A 50 -2.77 9.33 -8.35
CA VAL A 50 -3.04 8.93 -9.74
C VAL A 50 -4.55 8.76 -10.01
N VAL A 51 -5.34 8.49 -8.96
CA VAL A 51 -6.77 8.15 -9.06
C VAL A 51 -7.70 9.13 -8.32
N ARG A 52 -7.15 10.25 -7.85
CA ARG A 52 -7.83 11.26 -6.99
C ARG A 52 -9.15 11.77 -7.57
N ASP A 53 -9.30 11.77 -8.90
CA ASP A 53 -10.51 12.20 -9.60
C ASP A 53 -11.61 11.13 -9.71
N ASN A 54 -11.59 10.10 -8.86
CA ASN A 54 -12.68 9.12 -8.71
C ASN A 54 -13.95 9.71 -8.06
N ARG A 55 -14.42 10.84 -8.58
CA ARG A 55 -15.84 11.23 -8.46
C ARG A 55 -16.67 10.08 -9.06
N GLN A 56 -17.86 9.84 -8.52
CA GLN A 56 -18.77 8.71 -8.80
C GLN A 56 -19.34 8.67 -10.25
N ASN A 57 -18.52 9.00 -11.25
CA ASN A 57 -18.85 9.12 -12.65
C ASN A 57 -18.24 7.94 -13.40
N LYS A 58 -19.04 7.25 -14.23
CA LYS A 58 -18.59 6.05 -14.98
C LYS A 58 -17.34 6.29 -15.82
N GLY A 59 -17.22 7.45 -16.47
CA GLY A 59 -16.04 7.80 -17.27
C GLY A 59 -14.77 7.95 -16.44
N ASN A 60 -14.86 8.57 -15.26
CA ASN A 60 -13.72 8.76 -14.36
C ASN A 60 -13.27 7.44 -13.75
N ILE A 61 -14.20 6.57 -13.36
CA ILE A 61 -13.87 5.22 -12.87
C ILE A 61 -13.08 4.47 -13.94
N LEU A 62 -13.60 4.40 -15.17
CA LEU A 62 -12.93 3.71 -16.27
C LEU A 62 -11.54 4.28 -16.56
N LYS A 63 -11.41 5.61 -16.62
CA LYS A 63 -10.11 6.27 -16.82
C LYS A 63 -9.12 5.92 -15.71
N SER A 64 -9.54 6.07 -14.46
CA SER A 64 -8.70 5.81 -13.27
C SER A 64 -8.31 4.34 -13.19
N SER A 65 -9.20 3.41 -13.54
CA SER A 65 -8.87 1.98 -13.61
C SER A 65 -7.78 1.69 -14.64
N VAL A 66 -7.84 2.30 -15.82
CA VAL A 66 -6.81 2.14 -16.84
C VAL A 66 -5.47 2.70 -16.38
N ASP A 67 -5.47 3.90 -15.78
CA ASP A 67 -4.24 4.52 -15.31
C ASP A 67 -3.62 3.76 -14.13
N TYR A 68 -4.45 3.26 -13.20
CA TYR A 68 -3.99 2.43 -12.10
C TYR A 68 -3.39 1.10 -12.58
N ILE A 69 -3.99 0.43 -13.56
CA ILE A 69 -3.42 -0.79 -14.16
C ILE A 69 -2.03 -0.52 -14.75
N LYS A 70 -1.79 0.63 -15.38
CA LYS A 70 -0.46 0.98 -15.91
C LYS A 70 0.57 1.11 -14.78
N VAL A 71 0.19 1.76 -13.68
CA VAL A 71 1.06 1.89 -12.50
C VAL A 71 1.38 0.53 -11.92
N LEU A 72 0.38 -0.32 -11.66
CA LEU A 72 0.58 -1.66 -11.14
C LEU A 72 1.47 -2.52 -12.04
N LYS A 73 1.31 -2.43 -13.36
CA LYS A 73 2.19 -3.14 -14.31
C LYS A 73 3.64 -2.67 -14.21
N ASN A 74 3.86 -1.36 -14.02
CA ASN A 74 5.20 -0.81 -13.82
C ASN A 74 5.81 -1.29 -12.49
N ASP A 75 5.03 -1.29 -11.42
CA ASP A 75 5.52 -1.70 -10.10
C ASP A 75 5.85 -3.19 -10.05
N ILE A 76 5.09 -4.03 -10.74
CA ILE A 76 5.45 -5.45 -10.93
C ILE A 76 6.81 -5.59 -11.62
N GLN A 77 7.13 -4.77 -12.62
CA GLN A 77 8.44 -4.82 -13.29
C GLN A 77 9.56 -4.35 -12.38
N LYS A 78 9.34 -3.27 -11.61
CA LYS A 78 10.30 -2.78 -10.62
C LYS A 78 10.57 -3.83 -9.54
N LEU A 79 9.54 -4.47 -9.00
CA LEU A 79 9.67 -5.53 -8.00
C LEU A 79 10.52 -6.69 -8.53
N LYS A 80 10.33 -7.10 -9.79
CA LYS A 80 11.17 -8.13 -10.43
C LYS A 80 12.63 -7.70 -10.62
N GLN A 81 12.89 -6.42 -10.83
CA GLN A 81 14.27 -5.90 -10.88
C GLN A 81 14.90 -5.92 -9.48
N ILE A 82 14.20 -5.38 -8.48
CA ILE A 82 14.64 -5.36 -7.08
C ILE A 82 14.92 -6.78 -6.58
N GLU A 83 14.08 -7.76 -6.91
CA GLU A 83 14.31 -9.16 -6.52
C GLU A 83 15.59 -9.74 -7.12
N ARG A 84 15.89 -9.41 -8.39
CA ARG A 84 17.14 -9.85 -9.05
C ARG A 84 18.35 -9.19 -8.41
N ASP A 85 18.29 -7.88 -8.19
CA ASP A 85 19.38 -7.13 -7.58
C ASP A 85 19.64 -7.62 -6.15
N ASN A 86 18.58 -7.91 -5.38
CA ASN A 86 18.69 -8.45 -4.04
C ASN A 86 19.34 -9.85 -4.04
N LYS A 87 18.97 -10.73 -4.99
CA LYS A 87 19.64 -12.04 -5.15
C LYS A 87 21.14 -11.88 -5.45
N GLN A 88 21.50 -10.93 -6.30
CA GLN A 88 22.91 -10.64 -6.60
C GLN A 88 23.65 -10.11 -5.37
N LEU A 89 23.09 -9.13 -4.67
CA LEU A 89 23.65 -8.56 -3.44
C LEU A 89 23.82 -9.62 -2.35
N GLN A 90 22.86 -10.53 -2.19
CA GLN A 90 22.97 -11.65 -1.24
C GLN A 90 24.11 -12.60 -1.61
N ALA A 91 24.29 -12.90 -2.90
CA ALA A 91 25.39 -13.73 -3.37
C ALA A 91 26.76 -13.05 -3.15
N GLU A 92 26.86 -11.75 -3.40
CA GLU A 92 28.06 -10.95 -3.15
C GLU A 92 28.38 -10.84 -1.66
N ASN A 93 27.39 -10.53 -0.82
CA ASN A 93 27.54 -10.52 0.64
C ASN A 93 28.03 -11.86 1.18
N ARG A 94 27.53 -12.98 0.64
CA ARG A 94 28.01 -14.32 1.02
C ARG A 94 29.48 -14.52 0.65
N LYS A 95 29.91 -14.06 -0.53
CA LYS A 95 31.32 -14.14 -0.95
C LYS A 95 32.22 -13.29 -0.05
N LEU A 96 31.79 -12.06 0.27
CA LEU A 96 32.53 -11.17 1.16
C LEU A 96 32.65 -11.75 2.57
N LEU A 97 31.58 -12.35 3.10
CA LEU A 97 31.61 -13.00 4.41
C LEU A 97 32.65 -14.14 4.46
N LEU A 98 32.67 -15.00 3.44
CA LEU A 98 33.68 -16.07 3.35
C LEU A 98 35.10 -15.50 3.23
N ARG A 99 35.28 -14.40 2.49
CA ARG A 99 36.57 -13.75 2.35
C ARG A 99 37.06 -13.17 3.67
N ILE A 100 36.17 -12.55 4.45
CA ILE A 100 36.48 -12.05 5.79
C ILE A 100 36.92 -13.20 6.70
N GLN A 101 36.15 -14.29 6.75
CA GLN A 101 36.49 -15.48 7.57
C GLN A 101 37.87 -16.04 7.22
N GLU A 102 38.20 -16.14 5.93
CA GLU A 102 39.50 -16.62 5.48
C GLU A 102 40.65 -15.67 5.87
N LEU A 103 40.44 -14.36 5.75
CA LEU A 103 41.43 -13.36 6.17
C LEU A 103 41.63 -13.35 7.69
N GLU A 104 40.56 -13.48 8.47
CA GLU A 104 40.62 -13.59 9.92
C GLU A 104 41.41 -14.85 10.34
N ARG A 105 41.20 -15.98 9.65
CA ARG A 105 41.97 -17.22 9.86
C ARG A 105 43.46 -17.01 9.59
N GLN A 106 43.81 -16.44 8.42
CA GLN A 106 45.20 -16.17 8.06
C GLN A 106 45.89 -15.22 9.05
N ALA A 107 45.20 -14.17 9.50
CA ALA A 107 45.73 -13.24 10.48
C ALA A 107 46.01 -13.92 11.84
N LYS A 108 45.11 -14.79 12.30
CA LYS A 108 45.32 -15.61 13.51
C LYS A 108 46.54 -16.53 13.37
N GLU A 109 46.71 -17.19 12.22
CA GLU A 109 47.86 -18.06 11.93
C GLU A 109 49.20 -17.32 11.93
N ASN A 110 49.19 -16.04 11.54
CA ASN A 110 50.37 -15.17 11.58
C ASN A 110 50.55 -14.47 12.95
N GLY A 111 49.82 -14.88 13.98
CA GLY A 111 49.99 -14.38 15.35
C GLY A 111 49.34 -13.03 15.65
N LEU A 112 48.45 -12.53 14.78
CA LEU A 112 47.72 -11.29 15.03
C LEU A 112 46.48 -11.54 15.92
N PRO A 113 46.23 -10.71 16.95
CA PRO A 113 45.04 -10.82 17.78
C PRO A 113 43.81 -10.29 17.04
N VAL A 114 43.02 -11.19 16.46
CA VAL A 114 41.75 -10.87 15.77
C VAL A 114 40.56 -11.23 16.66
N LYS A 115 39.67 -10.26 16.91
CA LYS A 115 38.38 -10.49 17.61
C LYS A 115 37.43 -11.27 16.67
N ASP A 116 36.68 -12.22 17.20
CA ASP A 116 35.67 -12.93 16.39
C ASP A 116 34.59 -11.96 15.91
N SER A 117 34.40 -11.86 14.59
CA SER A 117 33.43 -10.94 14.00
C SER A 117 31.98 -11.25 14.41
N THR A 118 31.25 -10.21 14.83
CA THR A 118 29.81 -10.26 15.21
C THR A 118 28.87 -10.40 14.00
N TRP A 119 29.40 -10.37 12.78
CA TRP A 119 28.68 -10.56 11.52
C TRP A 119 28.24 -12.02 11.32
N LYS A 120 27.49 -12.56 12.28
CA LYS A 120 26.80 -13.84 12.11
C LYS A 120 25.65 -13.61 11.13
N VAL A 121 25.39 -14.63 10.31
CA VAL A 121 24.21 -14.68 9.43
C VAL A 121 22.97 -14.47 10.30
N VAL A 122 22.42 -13.26 10.29
CA VAL A 122 21.18 -12.95 11.00
C VAL A 122 20.06 -13.64 10.23
N ASN A 123 19.28 -14.48 10.89
CA ASN A 123 18.10 -15.08 10.26
C ASN A 123 17.21 -13.92 9.74
N PRO A 124 16.77 -13.95 8.45
CA PRO A 124 15.86 -12.96 7.90
C PRO A 124 14.65 -12.66 8.80
N GLU A 125 14.11 -13.64 9.52
CA GLU A 125 13.01 -13.42 10.47
C GLU A 125 13.44 -12.57 11.68
N THR A 126 14.61 -12.84 12.26
CA THR A 126 15.12 -12.05 13.39
C THR A 126 15.50 -10.62 12.96
N LEU A 127 15.98 -10.43 11.73
CA LEU A 127 16.26 -9.11 11.18
C LEU A 127 14.96 -8.34 10.90
N PHE A 128 13.97 -8.99 10.28
CA PHE A 128 12.68 -8.38 10.01
C PHE A 128 11.95 -7.97 11.30
N ASN A 129 11.93 -8.84 12.30
CA ASN A 129 11.32 -8.55 13.60
C ASN A 129 12.05 -7.41 14.35
N SER A 130 13.38 -7.30 14.22
CA SER A 130 14.12 -6.19 14.83
C SER A 130 13.89 -4.87 14.10
N ILE A 131 13.79 -4.88 12.76
CA ILE A 131 13.45 -3.68 11.98
C ILE A 131 12.03 -3.19 12.31
N LEU A 132 11.05 -4.09 12.38
CA LEU A 132 9.68 -3.73 12.78
C LEU A 132 9.61 -3.20 14.22
N LYS A 133 10.38 -3.78 15.13
CA LYS A 133 10.47 -3.29 16.51
C LYS A 133 11.07 -1.89 16.59
N ASN A 134 12.10 -1.61 15.78
CA ASN A 134 12.70 -0.28 15.68
C ASN A 134 11.72 0.74 15.09
N ASP A 135 10.90 0.37 14.10
CA ASP A 135 9.84 1.23 13.56
C ASP A 135 8.74 1.52 14.61
N TRP A 136 8.35 0.52 15.39
CA TRP A 136 7.44 0.69 16.53
C TRP A 136 8.03 1.64 17.58
N ASP A 137 9.30 1.44 17.96
CA ASP A 137 9.99 2.30 18.93
C ASP A 137 10.15 3.74 18.41
N THR A 138 10.39 3.92 17.11
CA THR A 138 10.52 5.23 16.46
C THR A 138 9.20 5.99 16.44
N GLN A 139 8.09 5.33 16.07
CA GLN A 139 6.74 5.89 16.10
C GLN A 139 6.30 6.26 17.54
N HIS A 140 6.61 5.41 18.53
CA HIS A 140 6.25 5.66 19.93
C HIS A 140 7.18 6.63 20.66
N SER A 141 8.39 6.91 20.14
CA SER A 141 9.25 7.98 20.64
C SER A 141 8.66 9.37 20.35
N HIS A 142 8.02 9.56 19.18
CA HIS A 142 7.29 10.78 18.82
C HIS A 142 6.05 11.01 19.71
N ILE A 143 5.34 9.93 20.05
CA ILE A 143 4.17 9.99 20.94
C ILE A 143 4.58 10.31 22.39
N LYS A 144 5.78 9.89 22.83
CA LYS A 144 6.30 10.25 24.16
C LYS A 144 6.77 11.70 24.24
N SER A 145 7.25 12.30 23.15
CA SER A 145 7.58 13.73 23.15
C SER A 145 6.35 14.63 23.18
N GLU A 146 5.24 14.27 22.50
CA GLU A 146 4.01 15.07 22.53
C GLU A 146 3.29 15.02 23.89
N LYS A 147 3.43 13.91 24.65
CA LYS A 147 2.86 13.80 26.00
C LYS A 147 3.62 14.60 27.07
N ASN A 148 4.86 15.00 26.82
CA ASN A 148 5.63 15.84 27.75
C ASN A 148 5.33 17.34 27.58
N TYR A 149 4.84 17.78 26.41
CA TYR A 149 4.37 19.16 26.23
C TYR A 149 2.98 19.38 26.84
N THR A 150 2.12 18.35 26.83
CA THR A 150 0.76 18.45 27.41
C THR A 150 0.72 18.38 28.94
N HIS A 151 1.78 17.94 29.62
CA HIS A 151 1.81 17.96 31.09
C HIS A 151 2.25 19.32 31.67
N CYS A 152 3.03 20.12 30.92
CA CYS A 152 3.45 21.45 31.35
C CYS A 152 2.33 22.49 31.19
N GLU A 153 1.51 22.37 30.14
CA GLU A 153 0.38 23.27 29.86
C GLU A 153 -0.87 23.01 30.74
N LEU A 154 -0.97 21.84 31.37
CA LEU A 154 -2.08 21.51 32.28
C LEU A 154 -1.84 21.95 33.73
N MET A 155 -0.64 22.44 34.08
CA MET A 155 -0.40 23.08 35.39
C MET A 155 -0.61 24.60 35.38
N GLU A 156 -0.59 25.25 34.21
CA GLU A 156 -0.81 26.71 34.11
C GLU A 156 -2.29 27.11 34.01
N GLN A 157 -3.21 26.17 33.77
CA GLN A 157 -4.65 26.44 33.78
C GLN A 157 -5.31 26.30 35.16
N ASP A 158 -4.72 25.53 36.09
CA ASP A 158 -5.25 25.36 37.45
C ASP A 158 -4.87 26.51 38.41
N ILE A 159 -4.05 27.46 37.98
CA ILE A 159 -3.62 28.62 38.79
C ILE A 159 -4.41 29.91 38.47
N MET A 160 -5.18 29.96 37.36
CA MET A 160 -6.03 31.12 37.04
C MET A 160 -7.52 30.96 37.37
N GLU A 161 -8.02 29.76 37.67
CA GLU A 161 -9.44 29.55 38.04
C GLU A 161 -9.74 29.65 39.55
N LYS A 162 -8.75 29.92 40.40
CA LYS A 162 -8.95 30.10 41.85
C LYS A 162 -9.13 31.54 42.35
N ASP A 163 -9.03 32.54 41.47
CA ASP A 163 -9.30 33.95 41.81
C ASP A 163 -10.67 34.46 41.30
N ILE A 164 -11.54 33.57 40.80
CA ILE A 164 -12.94 33.87 40.47
C ILE A 164 -13.86 32.85 41.15
N MET A 165 -13.77 32.75 42.48
CA MET A 165 -14.91 32.36 43.31
C MET A 165 -14.70 32.91 44.74
N CYS A 166 -15.08 34.17 44.90
CA CYS A 166 -15.65 34.64 46.16
C CYS A 166 -17.15 34.32 46.15
#